data_AF-A0A7J9H9E9-F1
#
_entry.id   AF-A0A7J9H9E9-F1
#
_cell.length_a   1.000
_cell.length_b   1.000
_cell.length_c   1.000
_cell.angle_alpha   90.00
_cell.angle_beta   90.00
_cell.angle_gamma   90.00
#
_symmetry.space_group_name_H-M   'P 1'
#
loop_
_entity.id
_entity.type
_entity.pdbx_description
1 polymer ?
#
loop_
_entity_poly.entity_id
_entity_poly.type
_entity_poly.pdbx_seq_one_letter_code
_entity_poly.pdbx_strand_id
1 'polypeptide(L)'
;LVHYLNRDLIQFCGELTAYFVAGSDIGKFTVMSIDDDRTLNKTVHFQPPSNLLNMNEMASLWETKIGRVLPRVNITEQDLLQRAQEMRIPQSVVAAITHDIFINGCQINFSLDKTTDVEVCSLYPNTSFRTIAECFDDFAKKISDNEKAVSKPVTASNTDIFVPTAKPEALAITAICT
;
A
#
# COMPACT_ATOMS: atom_id res chain seq x y z
N LEU A 1 1.60 4.95 -1.74
CA LEU A 1 1.98 4.43 -0.40
C LEU A 1 3.43 3.96 -0.27
N VAL A 2 4.00 3.25 -1.25
CA VAL A 2 5.37 2.66 -1.14
C VAL A 2 6.46 3.68 -0.82
N HIS A 3 6.31 4.95 -1.24
CA HIS A 3 7.24 6.03 -0.86
C HIS A 3 7.16 6.48 0.61
N TYR A 4 6.11 6.10 1.34
CA TYR A 4 5.84 6.54 2.71
C TYR A 4 6.16 5.46 3.77
N LEU A 5 6.41 4.22 3.32
CA LEU A 5 6.87 3.11 4.16
C LEU A 5 8.25 2.69 3.69
N ASN A 6 9.29 3.22 4.34
CA ASN A 6 10.65 2.74 4.15
C ASN A 6 11.02 1.79 5.29
N ARG A 7 12.05 0.96 5.10
CA ARG A 7 12.52 0.00 6.11
C ARG A 7 12.81 0.68 7.46
N ASP A 8 13.29 1.92 7.42
CA ASP A 8 13.85 2.61 8.59
C ASP A 8 13.03 3.83 9.04
N LEU A 9 11.95 4.19 8.33
CA LEU A 9 11.13 5.36 8.64
C LEU A 9 9.70 5.17 8.13
N ILE A 10 8.72 5.58 8.95
CA ILE A 10 7.31 5.68 8.55
C ILE A 10 6.95 7.16 8.39
N GLN A 11 6.53 7.55 7.19
CA GLN A 11 5.87 8.84 6.96
C GLN A 11 4.36 8.63 6.98
N PHE A 12 3.65 9.48 7.72
CA PHE A 12 2.19 9.42 7.80
C PHE A 12 1.59 10.81 7.66
N CYS A 13 0.37 10.89 7.14
CA CYS A 13 -0.37 12.13 6.94
C CYS A 13 -1.83 11.91 7.32
N GLY A 14 -2.43 12.90 7.97
CA GLY A 14 -3.82 12.84 8.41
C GLY A 14 -4.13 11.73 9.42
N GLU A 15 -5.37 11.74 9.90
CA GLU A 15 -5.91 10.75 10.84
C GLU A 15 -7.08 9.96 10.24
N LEU A 16 -7.41 10.22 8.96
CA LEU A 16 -8.52 9.56 8.28
C LEU A 16 -8.16 8.13 7.91
N THR A 17 -9.18 7.27 7.91
CA THR A 17 -9.08 5.88 7.49
C THR A 17 -9.25 5.75 5.98
N ALA A 18 -8.74 4.66 5.43
CA ALA A 18 -8.83 4.29 4.02
C ALA A 18 -9.05 2.77 3.90
N TYR A 19 -9.71 2.35 2.82
CA TYR A 19 -9.87 0.94 2.49
C TYR A 19 -8.66 0.46 1.70
N PHE A 20 -8.04 -0.62 2.19
CA PHE A 20 -6.90 -1.26 1.53
C PHE A 20 -7.28 -2.63 1.00
N VAL A 21 -6.96 -2.90 -0.26
CA VAL A 21 -7.33 -4.16 -0.92
C VAL A 21 -6.09 -4.78 -1.54
N ALA A 22 -5.88 -6.07 -1.30
CA ALA A 22 -4.81 -6.82 -1.96
C ALA A 22 -5.06 -6.87 -3.48
N GLY A 23 -4.02 -6.73 -4.29
CA GLY A 23 -4.15 -6.79 -5.75
C GLY A 23 -4.80 -8.08 -6.26
N SER A 24 -4.56 -9.20 -5.56
CA SER A 24 -5.21 -10.48 -5.85
C SER A 24 -6.73 -10.44 -5.65
N ASP A 25 -7.22 -9.74 -4.63
CA ASP A 25 -8.65 -9.61 -4.38
C ASP A 25 -9.30 -8.60 -5.33
N ILE A 26 -8.58 -7.52 -5.69
CA ILE A 26 -9.04 -6.60 -6.75
C ILE A 26 -9.32 -7.41 -8.02
N GLY A 27 -8.37 -8.23 -8.47
CA GLY A 27 -8.54 -9.06 -9.67
C GLY A 27 -9.69 -10.08 -9.52
N LYS A 28 -9.72 -10.81 -8.41
CA LYS A 28 -10.74 -11.83 -8.11
C LYS A 28 -12.16 -11.25 -8.16
N PHE A 29 -12.44 -10.22 -7.38
CA PHE A 29 -13.80 -9.66 -7.31
C PHE A 29 -14.19 -8.89 -8.58
N THR A 30 -13.21 -8.32 -9.30
CA THR A 30 -13.46 -7.76 -10.63
C THR A 30 -13.96 -8.84 -11.57
N VAL A 31 -13.29 -10.00 -11.65
CA VAL A 31 -13.73 -11.12 -12.51
C VAL A 31 -15.09 -11.66 -12.09
N MET A 32 -15.32 -11.84 -10.79
CA MET A 32 -16.63 -12.27 -10.28
C MET A 32 -17.76 -11.33 -10.69
N SER A 33 -17.47 -10.04 -10.83
CA SER A 33 -18.45 -9.01 -11.17
C SER A 33 -18.75 -8.89 -12.66
N ILE A 34 -18.02 -9.56 -13.55
CA ILE A 34 -18.23 -9.43 -15.02
C ILE A 34 -19.57 -10.04 -15.45
N ASP A 35 -19.91 -11.22 -14.94
CA ASP A 35 -21.09 -11.99 -15.32
C ASP A 35 -22.16 -12.01 -14.21
N ASP A 36 -22.11 -11.06 -13.27
CA ASP A 36 -23.10 -10.92 -12.20
C ASP A 36 -24.13 -9.84 -12.58
N ASP A 37 -25.38 -10.24 -12.86
CA ASP A 37 -26.44 -9.30 -13.23
C ASP A 37 -26.65 -8.17 -12.20
N ARG A 38 -26.25 -8.39 -10.93
CA ARG A 38 -26.36 -7.39 -9.86
C ARG A 38 -25.38 -6.21 -10.04
N THR A 39 -24.33 -6.36 -10.84
CA THR A 39 -23.29 -5.34 -11.08
C THR A 39 -23.47 -4.60 -12.42
N LEU A 40 -24.41 -5.05 -13.27
CA LEU A 40 -24.67 -4.44 -14.57
C LEU A 40 -25.07 -2.96 -14.43
N ASN A 41 -24.30 -2.08 -15.08
CA ASN A 41 -24.46 -0.62 -15.00
C ASN A 41 -24.39 -0.08 -13.56
N LYS A 42 -23.57 -0.69 -12.70
CA LYS A 42 -23.30 -0.27 -11.33
C LYS A 42 -21.86 0.19 -11.13
N THR A 43 -21.66 1.03 -10.13
CA THR A 43 -20.37 1.26 -9.51
C THR A 43 -20.18 0.23 -8.40
N VAL A 44 -19.14 -0.59 -8.51
CA VAL A 44 -18.81 -1.62 -7.51
C VAL A 44 -17.78 -1.07 -6.53
N HIS A 45 -18.17 -0.92 -5.28
CA HIS A 45 -17.36 -0.36 -4.20
C HIS A 45 -16.68 -1.46 -3.38
N PHE A 46 -15.37 -1.31 -3.19
CA PHE A 46 -14.58 -2.22 -2.38
C PHE A 46 -14.40 -1.60 -1.00
N GLN A 47 -15.32 -1.91 -0.08
CA GLN A 47 -15.29 -1.38 1.29
C GLN A 47 -15.18 -2.50 2.34
N PRO A 48 -14.14 -3.36 2.27
CA PRO A 48 -13.97 -4.45 3.22
C PRO A 48 -13.74 -3.91 4.64
N PRO A 49 -14.65 -4.16 5.61
CA PRO A 49 -14.51 -3.62 6.97
C PRO A 49 -13.25 -4.11 7.69
N SER A 50 -12.75 -5.30 7.34
CA SER A 50 -11.52 -5.86 7.90
C SER A 50 -10.25 -5.09 7.49
N ASN A 51 -10.33 -4.24 6.47
CA ASN A 51 -9.19 -3.53 5.90
C ASN A 51 -9.40 -2.00 5.84
N LEU A 52 -10.24 -1.47 6.72
CA LEU A 52 -10.37 -0.04 6.95
C LEU A 52 -9.37 0.38 8.03
N LEU A 53 -8.30 1.07 7.65
CA LEU A 53 -7.25 1.51 8.58
C LEU A 53 -6.84 2.96 8.31
N ASN A 54 -6.40 3.67 9.33
CA ASN A 54 -5.60 4.88 9.16
C ASN A 54 -4.10 4.55 9.07
N MET A 55 -3.27 5.56 8.77
CA MET A 55 -1.82 5.36 8.62
C MET A 55 -1.14 4.96 9.94
N ASN A 56 -1.65 5.42 11.09
CA ASN A 56 -1.11 5.08 12.40
C ASN A 56 -1.34 3.60 12.76
N GLU A 57 -2.52 3.06 12.46
CA GLU A 57 -2.85 1.65 12.63
C GLU A 57 -2.02 0.77 11.70
N MET A 58 -1.88 1.19 10.43
CA MET A 58 -1.02 0.51 9.46
C MET A 58 0.44 0.48 9.92
N ALA A 59 0.95 1.59 10.46
CA ALA A 59 2.30 1.69 11.00
C ALA A 59 2.52 0.70 12.16
N SER A 60 1.61 0.71 13.15
CA SER A 60 1.67 -0.18 14.31
C SER A 60 1.58 -1.66 13.93
N LEU A 61 0.74 -1.98 12.94
CA LEU A 61 0.64 -3.32 12.39
C LEU A 61 1.96 -3.75 11.74
N TRP A 62 2.59 -2.87 10.96
CA TRP A 62 3.88 -3.15 10.34
C TRP A 62 5.00 -3.36 11.38
N GLU A 63 5.10 -2.49 12.38
CA GLU A 63 6.07 -2.59 13.48
C GLU A 63 5.95 -3.93 14.23
N THR A 64 4.71 -4.39 14.44
CA THR A 64 4.44 -5.71 15.04
C THR A 64 5.00 -6.84 14.18
N LYS A 65 4.87 -6.75 12.85
CA LYS A 65 5.37 -7.78 11.91
C LYS A 65 6.88 -7.83 11.82
N ILE A 66 7.55 -6.69 11.95
CA ILE A 66 9.03 -6.62 11.90
C ILE A 66 9.69 -6.70 13.29
N GLY A 67 8.91 -6.71 14.37
CA GLY A 67 9.42 -6.81 15.75
C GLY A 67 10.26 -5.60 16.20
N ARG A 68 10.10 -4.43 15.57
CA ARG A 68 10.78 -3.19 15.95
C ARG A 68 9.91 -1.97 15.70
N VAL A 69 10.08 -0.95 16.55
CA VAL A 69 9.45 0.37 16.38
C VAL A 69 10.28 1.19 15.39
N LEU A 70 9.60 1.90 14.49
CA LEU A 70 10.23 2.79 13.52
C LEU A 70 10.00 4.25 13.92
N PRO A 71 10.97 5.16 13.68
CA PRO A 71 10.70 6.58 13.78
C PRO A 71 9.54 6.95 12.86
N ARG A 72 8.62 7.78 13.38
CA ARG A 72 7.44 8.25 12.65
C ARG A 72 7.57 9.75 12.39
N VAL A 73 7.34 10.16 11.14
CA VAL A 73 7.37 11.56 10.72
C VAL A 73 6.00 11.93 10.18
N ASN A 74 5.38 12.94 10.78
CA ASN A 74 4.14 13.51 10.29
C ASN A 74 4.44 14.40 9.08
N ILE A 75 3.70 14.17 8.00
CA ILE A 75 3.67 15.01 6.82
C ILE A 75 2.40 15.85 6.91
N THR A 76 2.57 17.17 6.92
CA THR A 76 1.43 18.09 7.02
C THR A 76 0.64 18.11 5.71
N GLU A 77 -0.61 18.58 5.78
CA GLU A 77 -1.38 18.86 4.58
C GLU A 77 -0.64 19.81 3.63
N GLN A 78 -0.04 20.87 4.17
CA GLN A 78 0.71 21.85 3.38
C GLN A 78 1.90 21.22 2.66
N ASP A 79 2.62 20.30 3.32
CA ASP A 79 3.71 19.55 2.69
C ASP A 79 3.21 18.72 1.51
N LEU A 80 2.05 18.06 1.63
CA LEU A 80 1.44 17.29 0.55
C LEU A 80 1.01 18.17 -0.62
N LEU A 81 0.39 19.33 -0.34
CA LEU A 81 -0.03 20.29 -1.35
C LEU A 81 1.18 20.87 -2.12
N GLN A 82 2.23 21.25 -1.39
CA GLN A 82 3.47 21.72 -2.00
C GLN A 82 4.11 20.62 -2.87
N ARG A 83 4.19 19.39 -2.35
CA ARG A 83 4.67 18.21 -3.09
C ARG A 83 3.85 17.96 -4.36
N ALA A 84 2.53 18.10 -4.30
CA ALA A 84 1.64 17.95 -5.45
C ALA A 84 1.89 19.05 -6.51
N GLN A 85 2.22 20.26 -6.09
CA GLN A 85 2.48 21.38 -7.00
C GLN A 85 3.89 21.34 -7.62
N GLU A 86 4.90 20.96 -6.85
CA GLU A 86 6.31 21.15 -7.22
C GLU A 86 7.01 19.90 -7.75
N MET A 87 6.57 18.69 -7.35
CA MET A 87 7.22 17.47 -7.81
C MET A 87 6.87 17.16 -9.26
N ARG A 88 7.77 16.44 -9.94
CA ARG A 88 7.51 15.95 -11.31
C ARG A 88 6.52 14.79 -11.28
N ILE A 89 5.93 14.50 -12.43
CA ILE A 89 5.14 13.27 -12.64
C ILE A 89 6.12 12.08 -12.61
N PRO A 90 5.78 10.97 -11.92
CA PRO A 90 4.49 10.68 -11.28
C PRO A 90 4.37 11.11 -9.82
N GLN A 91 5.42 11.63 -9.19
CA GLN A 91 5.45 11.92 -7.75
C GLN A 91 4.39 12.96 -7.33
N SER A 92 4.18 14.01 -8.13
CA SER A 92 3.13 15.01 -7.88
C SER A 92 1.73 14.38 -7.83
N VAL A 93 1.42 13.46 -8.75
CA VAL A 93 0.15 12.73 -8.79
C VAL A 93 -0.02 11.86 -7.55
N VAL A 94 1.04 11.18 -7.11
CA VAL A 94 1.03 10.38 -5.88
C VAL A 94 0.76 11.27 -4.66
N ALA A 95 1.35 12.46 -4.57
CA ALA A 95 1.09 13.39 -3.48
C ALA A 95 -0.36 13.89 -3.47
N ALA A 96 -0.91 14.26 -4.63
CA ALA A 96 -2.30 14.69 -4.77
C ALA A 96 -3.29 13.59 -4.35
N ILE A 97 -3.09 12.35 -4.81
CA ILE A 97 -3.94 11.21 -4.42
C ILE A 97 -3.80 10.91 -2.92
N THR A 98 -2.59 11.03 -2.37
CA THR A 98 -2.36 10.80 -0.93
C THR A 98 -3.09 11.86 -0.09
N HIS A 99 -3.06 13.13 -0.51
CA HIS A 99 -3.84 14.20 0.11
C HIS A 99 -5.33 13.89 0.06
N ASP A 100 -5.86 13.54 -1.10
CA ASP A 100 -7.29 13.30 -1.26
C ASP A 100 -7.80 12.12 -0.41
N ILE A 101 -7.00 11.06 -0.29
CA ILE A 101 -7.36 9.90 0.54
C ILE A 101 -7.28 10.22 2.04
N PHE A 102 -6.14 10.73 2.53
CA PHE A 102 -5.87 10.79 3.97
C PHE A 102 -6.16 12.15 4.63
N ILE A 103 -6.38 13.21 3.83
CA ILE A 103 -6.76 14.53 4.32
C ILE A 103 -8.23 14.83 4.01
N ASN A 104 -8.66 14.62 2.75
CA ASN A 104 -10.07 14.86 2.37
C ASN A 104 -10.99 13.67 2.63
N GLY A 105 -10.44 12.46 2.79
CA GLY A 105 -11.22 11.25 3.07
C GLY A 105 -12.00 10.75 1.87
N CYS A 106 -11.49 10.89 0.64
CA CYS A 106 -12.27 10.63 -0.58
C CYS A 106 -12.85 9.20 -0.70
N GLN A 107 -12.30 8.23 0.04
CA GLN A 107 -12.81 6.85 0.09
C GLN A 107 -13.95 6.61 1.10
N ILE A 108 -14.11 7.51 2.08
CA ILE A 108 -15.03 7.33 3.22
C ILE A 108 -16.03 8.47 3.38
N ASN A 109 -15.83 9.61 2.71
CA ASN A 109 -16.63 10.82 2.85
C ASN A 109 -17.85 10.85 1.91
N PHE A 110 -18.44 9.68 1.62
CA PHE A 110 -19.65 9.55 0.82
C PHE A 110 -20.48 8.35 1.27
N SER A 111 -21.79 8.40 1.01
CA SER A 111 -22.71 7.29 1.26
C SER A 111 -22.97 6.47 -0.01
N LEU A 112 -23.25 5.17 0.17
CA LEU A 112 -23.60 4.24 -0.90
C LEU A 112 -25.12 4.19 -1.13
N ASP A 113 -25.77 5.35 -1.15
CA ASP A 113 -27.24 5.44 -1.18
C ASP A 113 -27.83 5.38 -2.59
N LYS A 114 -27.00 5.47 -3.64
CA LYS A 114 -27.51 5.42 -5.01
C LYS A 114 -27.86 3.98 -5.36
N THR A 115 -28.95 3.80 -6.10
CA THR A 115 -29.34 2.48 -6.66
C THR A 115 -28.32 1.93 -7.68
N THR A 116 -27.36 2.75 -8.10
CA THR A 116 -26.24 2.39 -8.95
C THR A 116 -25.01 1.96 -8.17
N ASP A 117 -24.98 2.12 -6.85
CA ASP A 117 -23.85 1.73 -6.01
C ASP A 117 -24.11 0.35 -5.42
N VAL A 118 -23.12 -0.54 -5.52
CA VAL A 118 -23.14 -1.86 -4.91
C VAL A 118 -21.81 -2.11 -4.21
N GLU A 119 -21.83 -2.84 -3.10
CA GLU A 119 -20.65 -3.09 -2.28
C GLU A 119 -20.28 -4.59 -2.33
N VAL A 120 -18.97 -4.87 -2.46
CA VAL A 120 -18.45 -6.22 -2.72
C VAL A 120 -18.74 -7.22 -1.59
N CYS A 121 -18.57 -6.84 -0.32
CA CYS A 121 -18.89 -7.71 0.82
C CYS A 121 -20.39 -8.05 0.89
N SER A 122 -21.25 -7.15 0.43
CA SER A 122 -22.70 -7.38 0.31
C SER A 122 -23.06 -8.30 -0.86
N LEU A 123 -22.36 -8.18 -1.99
CA LEU A 123 -22.55 -9.04 -3.16
C LEU A 123 -22.07 -10.48 -2.92
N TYR A 124 -20.96 -10.64 -2.19
CA TYR A 124 -20.28 -11.92 -2.00
C TYR A 124 -19.96 -12.20 -0.51
N PRO A 125 -20.97 -12.37 0.37
CA PRO A 125 -20.77 -12.44 1.81
C PRO A 125 -19.95 -13.64 2.30
N ASN A 126 -19.87 -14.70 1.49
CA ASN A 126 -19.11 -15.92 1.81
C ASN A 126 -17.68 -15.91 1.27
N THR A 127 -17.24 -14.78 0.70
CA THR A 127 -15.92 -14.65 0.08
C THR A 127 -15.13 -13.57 0.83
N SER A 128 -14.15 -13.99 1.62
CA SER A 128 -13.34 -13.07 2.41
C SER A 128 -12.31 -12.33 1.55
N PHE A 129 -11.96 -11.13 2.02
CA PHE A 129 -10.78 -10.40 1.60
C PHE A 129 -9.56 -10.87 2.39
N ARG A 130 -8.41 -10.83 1.73
CA ARG A 130 -7.12 -10.90 2.38
C ARG A 130 -6.91 -9.65 3.22
N THR A 131 -6.50 -9.84 4.47
CA THR A 131 -6.24 -8.77 5.42
C THR A 131 -4.90 -8.10 5.18
N ILE A 132 -4.75 -6.87 5.66
CA ILE A 132 -3.46 -6.16 5.63
C ILE A 132 -2.41 -6.86 6.50
N ALA A 133 -2.83 -7.51 7.59
CA ALA A 133 -1.94 -8.31 8.42
C ALA A 133 -1.31 -9.46 7.64
N GLU A 134 -2.12 -10.22 6.89
CA GLU A 134 -1.64 -11.31 6.03
C GLU A 134 -0.76 -10.78 4.89
N CYS A 135 -1.10 -9.63 4.30
CA CYS A 135 -0.23 -8.99 3.30
C CYS A 135 1.15 -8.68 3.88
N PHE A 136 1.21 -8.12 5.10
CA PHE A 136 2.47 -7.78 5.74
C PHE A 136 3.30 -9.01 6.15
N ASP A 137 2.69 -10.15 6.45
CA ASP A 137 3.43 -11.41 6.68
C ASP A 137 4.28 -11.80 5.45
N ASP A 138 3.70 -11.72 4.25
CA ASP A 138 4.42 -11.99 3.01
C ASP A 138 5.56 -10.99 2.78
N PHE A 139 5.31 -9.70 3.04
CA PHE A 139 6.33 -8.66 2.87
C PHE A 139 7.49 -8.84 3.86
N ALA A 140 7.20 -9.11 5.13
CA ALA A 140 8.22 -9.37 6.14
C ALA A 140 9.08 -10.57 5.76
N LYS A 141 8.47 -11.67 5.31
CA LYS A 141 9.17 -12.86 4.82
C LYS A 141 10.10 -12.54 3.64
N LYS A 142 9.61 -11.81 2.63
CA LYS A 142 10.43 -11.39 1.47
C LYS A 142 11.63 -10.55 1.88
N ILE A 143 11.47 -9.65 2.85
CA ILE A 143 12.58 -8.85 3.38
C ILE A 143 13.64 -9.74 4.04
N SER A 144 13.22 -10.66 4.91
CA SER A 144 14.14 -11.59 5.60
C SER A 144 14.86 -12.53 4.63
N ASP A 145 14.18 -13.01 3.59
CA ASP A 145 14.78 -13.90 2.59
C ASP A 145 15.81 -13.16 1.73
N ASN A 146 15.56 -11.89 1.38
CA ASN A 146 16.52 -11.05 0.67
C ASN A 146 17.79 -10.77 1.49
N GLU A 147 17.67 -10.51 2.80
CA GLU A 147 18.85 -10.33 3.67
C GLU A 147 19.71 -11.60 3.75
N LYS A 148 19.09 -12.78 3.74
CA LYS A 148 19.80 -14.06 3.69
C LYS A 148 20.49 -14.29 2.34
N ALA A 149 19.89 -13.82 1.24
CA ALA A 149 20.49 -13.93 -0.09
C ALA A 149 21.74 -13.05 -0.22
N VAL A 150 21.70 -11.83 0.33
CA VAL A 150 22.82 -10.88 0.29
C VAL A 150 23.97 -11.28 1.23
N SER A 151 23.68 -12.00 2.32
CA SER A 151 24.68 -12.45 3.30
C SER A 151 25.35 -13.81 2.97
N LYS A 152 24.95 -14.50 1.89
CA LYS A 152 25.65 -15.72 1.45
C LYS A 152 27.02 -15.34 0.85
N PRO A 153 28.12 -16.03 1.25
CA PRO A 153 29.44 -15.73 0.70
C PRO A 153 29.46 -16.09 -0.78
N VAL A 154 29.84 -15.12 -1.62
CA VAL A 154 30.19 -15.34 -3.02
C VAL A 154 31.37 -16.32 -3.03
N THR A 155 31.15 -17.56 -3.45
CA THR A 155 32.24 -18.50 -3.76
C THR A 155 33.08 -17.89 -4.87
N ALA A 156 34.32 -17.58 -4.52
CA ALA A 156 35.28 -16.91 -5.37
C ALA A 156 35.67 -17.75 -6.59
N SER A 157 35.65 -17.14 -7.77
CA SER A 157 36.68 -17.36 -8.79
C SER A 157 36.89 -16.12 -9.66
N ASN A 158 38.10 -15.56 -9.50
CA ASN A 158 38.91 -14.74 -10.40
C ASN A 158 38.59 -13.23 -10.57
N THR A 159 39.36 -12.45 -9.80
CA THR A 159 40.13 -11.24 -10.14
C THR A 159 39.60 -10.32 -11.26
N ASP A 160 39.04 -9.18 -10.86
CA ASP A 160 39.66 -7.87 -11.12
C ASP A 160 39.03 -6.77 -10.25
N ILE A 161 39.86 -5.84 -9.81
CA ILE A 161 39.53 -4.76 -8.87
C ILE A 161 38.61 -3.75 -9.59
N PHE A 162 37.35 -3.69 -9.19
CA PHE A 162 36.52 -2.51 -9.34
C PHE A 162 35.86 -2.23 -8.00
N VAL A 163 36.20 -1.10 -7.39
CA VAL A 163 35.52 -0.56 -6.22
C VAL A 163 34.51 0.47 -6.73
N PRO A 164 33.22 0.14 -6.85
CA PRO A 164 32.20 1.16 -6.91
C PRO A 164 31.83 1.55 -5.49
N THR A 165 32.14 2.78 -5.11
CA THR A 165 31.45 3.52 -4.04
C THR A 165 29.96 3.59 -4.38
N ALA A 166 29.20 2.59 -3.94
CA ALA A 166 27.75 2.62 -3.96
C ALA A 166 27.28 3.41 -2.74
N LYS A 167 26.79 4.64 -2.96
CA LYS A 167 25.83 5.27 -2.04
C LYS A 167 24.68 4.28 -1.82
N PRO A 168 24.10 4.16 -0.62
CA PRO A 168 22.92 3.34 -0.44
C PRO A 168 21.78 3.99 -1.23
N GLU A 169 21.55 3.52 -2.45
CA GLU A 169 20.30 3.77 -3.14
C GLU A 169 19.20 3.18 -2.25
N ALA A 170 18.26 4.03 -1.86
CA ALA A 170 17.05 3.58 -1.22
C ALA A 170 16.44 2.50 -2.12
N LEU A 171 16.39 1.26 -1.62
CA LEU A 171 15.68 0.16 -2.25
C LEU A 171 14.20 0.51 -2.26
N ALA A 172 13.78 1.28 -3.26
CA ALA A 172 12.39 1.40 -3.63
C ALA A 172 11.98 0.01 -4.12
N ILE A 173 11.35 -0.77 -3.24
CA ILE A 173 10.72 -2.03 -3.62
C ILE A 173 9.51 -1.65 -4.45
N THR A 174 9.74 -1.43 -5.75
CA THR A 174 8.67 -1.25 -6.72
C THR A 174 7.93 -2.59 -6.76
N ALA A 175 6.70 -2.62 -6.24
CA ALA A 175 5.79 -3.72 -6.49
C ALA A 175 5.40 -3.64 -7.97
N ILE A 176 6.20 -4.28 -8.82
CA ILE A 176 5.88 -4.47 -10.23
C ILE A 176 4.91 -5.65 -10.26
N CYS A 177 3.67 -5.41 -10.64
CA CYS A 177 2.77 -6.48 -11.06
C CYS A 177 3.36 -7.07 -12.35
N THR A 178 3.86 -8.29 -12.26
CA THR A 178 4.17 -9.17 -13.41
C THR A 178 3.02 -10.10 -13.66
#